data_AF-A0A3S3UYI0-F1
#
_entry.id   AF-A0A3S3UYI0-F1
#
_cell.length_a   1.000
_cell.length_b   1.000
_cell.length_c   1.000
_cell.angle_alpha   90.00
_cell.angle_beta   90.00
_cell.angle_gamma   90.00
#
_symmetry.space_group_name_H-M   'P 1'
#
loop_
_entity.id
_entity.type
_entity.pdbx_description
1 polymer ?
#
loop_
_entity_poly.entity_id
_entity_poly.type
_entity_poly.pdbx_seq_one_letter_code
_entity_poly.pdbx_strand_id
1 'polypeptide(L)'
;MIEKTLKTTHGKLRVSIPTQLSEVTLGQMMQLQDSPDLNDLDAISILSGVPVAELQNVSNADDFMTFADAVLILSHQIKHLYNSDAIPRGITIQLDKKQVKLDVIKNLSVEPTGAFMAARDVIAEEITTHIQKYGEENWQDYFNPSLTACCKVLAYYFYCKATGNRYDEYAATAFTNTIKKLRVTEALPIAKHFFMSYPNLSRPRTGFWPRLLQFWRKGPVYKPSKSLNISIP
;
A
#
# COMPACT_ATOMS: atom_id res chain seq x y z
N MET A 1 -8.27 -7.00 -20.41
CA MET A 1 -9.45 -6.21 -19.99
C MET A 1 -10.64 -6.56 -20.87
N ILE A 2 -11.81 -6.76 -20.27
CA ILE A 2 -13.09 -6.88 -20.97
C ILE A 2 -13.82 -5.55 -20.88
N GLU A 3 -14.32 -5.08 -22.01
CA GLU A 3 -15.09 -3.84 -22.09
C GLU A 3 -16.51 -4.12 -22.56
N LYS A 4 -17.49 -3.51 -21.91
CA LYS A 4 -18.88 -3.56 -22.35
C LYS A 4 -19.54 -2.20 -22.15
N THR A 5 -20.36 -1.80 -23.12
CA THR A 5 -21.19 -0.60 -22.99
C THR A 5 -22.58 -1.03 -22.50
N LEU A 6 -22.88 -0.70 -21.25
CA LEU A 6 -24.15 -1.00 -20.59
C LEU A 6 -25.16 0.12 -20.88
N LYS A 7 -26.44 -0.23 -21.02
CA LYS A 7 -27.51 0.77 -21.10
C LYS A 7 -27.91 1.19 -19.69
N THR A 8 -28.04 2.49 -19.47
CA THR A 8 -28.53 3.05 -18.22
C THR A 8 -29.86 3.75 -18.43
N THR A 9 -30.57 4.03 -17.34
CA THR A 9 -31.81 4.84 -17.34
C THR A 9 -31.62 6.23 -17.97
N HIS A 10 -30.39 6.75 -17.98
CA HIS A 10 -30.04 8.09 -18.46
C HIS A 10 -29.14 8.09 -19.70
N GLY A 11 -28.73 6.93 -20.24
CA GLY A 11 -27.83 6.86 -21.39
C GLY A 11 -27.07 5.55 -21.55
N LYS A 12 -25.76 5.65 -21.77
CA LYS A 12 -24.84 4.51 -21.97
C LYS A 12 -23.63 4.66 -21.05
N LEU A 13 -23.23 3.58 -20.40
CA LEU A 13 -22.09 3.52 -19.48
C LEU A 13 -21.07 2.52 -20.01
N ARG A 14 -19.83 2.96 -20.24
CA ARG A 14 -18.74 2.06 -20.63
C ARG A 14 -18.07 1.52 -19.38
N VAL A 15 -18.19 0.22 -19.15
CA VAL A 15 -17.55 -0.50 -18.05
C VAL A 15 -16.41 -1.33 -18.60
N SER A 16 -15.24 -1.24 -17.98
CA SER A 16 -14.06 -2.02 -18.33
C SER A 16 -13.55 -2.74 -17.09
N ILE A 17 -13.40 -4.06 -17.15
CA ILE A 17 -12.95 -4.86 -16.00
C ILE A 17 -11.65 -5.58 -16.38
N PRO A 18 -10.64 -5.59 -15.48
CA PRO A 18 -9.44 -6.39 -15.63
C PRO A 18 -9.78 -7.87 -15.84
N THR A 19 -9.02 -8.57 -16.68
CA THR A 19 -9.17 -10.03 -16.87
C THR A 19 -8.04 -10.83 -16.22
N GLN A 20 -6.99 -10.12 -15.83
CA GLN A 20 -5.75 -10.69 -15.29
C GLN A 20 -5.18 -9.77 -14.22
N LEU A 21 -4.46 -10.33 -13.25
CA LEU A 21 -3.81 -9.57 -12.18
C LEU A 21 -2.86 -8.48 -12.68
N SER A 22 -2.24 -8.65 -13.86
CA SER A 22 -1.33 -7.64 -14.43
C SER A 22 -2.02 -6.34 -14.83
N GLU A 23 -3.34 -6.34 -14.92
CA GLU A 23 -4.17 -5.16 -15.22
C GLU A 23 -4.72 -4.50 -13.96
N VAL A 24 -4.64 -5.19 -12.80
CA VAL A 24 -5.16 -4.67 -11.53
C VAL A 24 -4.10 -3.84 -10.82
N THR A 25 -4.51 -2.66 -10.35
CA THR A 25 -3.63 -1.77 -9.57
C THR A 25 -3.55 -2.19 -8.11
N LEU A 26 -2.47 -1.81 -7.42
CA LEU A 26 -2.31 -2.06 -5.99
C LEU A 26 -3.45 -1.42 -5.18
N GLY A 27 -3.88 -0.22 -5.54
CA GLY A 27 -4.97 0.49 -4.87
C GLY A 27 -6.32 -0.23 -5.00
N GLN A 28 -6.63 -0.77 -6.17
CA GLN A 28 -7.84 -1.59 -6.35
C GLN A 28 -7.78 -2.87 -5.51
N MET A 29 -6.61 -3.52 -5.45
CA MET A 29 -6.41 -4.71 -4.61
C MET A 29 -6.56 -4.39 -3.11
N MET A 30 -6.06 -3.24 -2.66
CA MET A 30 -6.25 -2.79 -1.28
C MET A 30 -7.73 -2.59 -0.96
N GLN A 31 -8.48 -1.92 -1.84
CA GLN A 31 -9.92 -1.70 -1.66
C GLN A 31 -10.72 -3.01 -1.60
N LEU A 32 -10.35 -4.00 -2.41
CA LEU A 32 -10.97 -5.33 -2.36
C LEU A 32 -10.67 -6.07 -1.05
N GLN A 33 -9.49 -5.90 -0.46
CA GLN A 33 -9.13 -6.53 0.82
C GLN A 33 -9.74 -5.82 2.03
N ASP A 34 -9.89 -4.50 1.97
CA ASP A 34 -10.40 -3.68 3.08
C ASP A 34 -11.93 -3.77 3.22
N SER A 35 -12.62 -4.44 2.31
CA SER A 35 -14.09 -4.55 2.26
C SER A 35 -14.55 -5.96 2.67
N PRO A 36 -14.90 -6.20 3.96
CA PRO A 36 -15.24 -7.54 4.46
C PRO A 36 -16.56 -8.09 3.90
N ASP A 37 -17.52 -7.22 3.55
CA ASP A 37 -18.85 -7.58 3.03
C ASP A 37 -19.00 -7.10 1.57
N LEU A 38 -18.03 -7.48 0.72
CA LEU A 38 -17.98 -7.05 -0.67
C LEU A 38 -19.09 -7.71 -1.49
N ASN A 39 -20.06 -6.94 -1.98
CA ASN A 39 -21.04 -7.43 -2.95
C ASN A 39 -20.47 -7.40 -4.38
N ASP A 40 -21.08 -8.15 -5.31
CA ASP A 40 -20.63 -8.21 -6.71
C ASP A 40 -20.57 -6.83 -7.38
N LEU A 41 -21.54 -5.94 -7.07
CA LEU A 41 -21.54 -4.56 -7.59
C LEU A 41 -20.39 -3.72 -7.02
N ASP A 42 -20.01 -3.94 -5.76
CA ASP A 42 -18.88 -3.25 -5.14
C ASP A 42 -17.56 -3.72 -5.75
N ALA A 43 -17.44 -5.04 -6.00
CA ALA A 43 -16.31 -5.63 -6.70
C ALA A 43 -16.16 -5.04 -8.12
N ILE A 44 -17.26 -4.99 -8.88
CA ILE A 44 -17.32 -4.39 -10.21
C ILE A 44 -16.94 -2.90 -10.14
N SER A 45 -17.44 -2.16 -9.15
CA SER A 45 -17.12 -0.75 -8.96
C SER A 45 -15.62 -0.53 -8.75
N ILE A 46 -15.00 -1.29 -7.86
CA ILE A 46 -13.57 -1.18 -7.55
C ILE A 46 -12.72 -1.57 -8.77
N LEU A 47 -13.03 -2.71 -9.40
CA LEU A 47 -12.27 -3.23 -10.53
C LEU A 47 -12.41 -2.36 -11.79
N SER A 48 -13.58 -1.77 -12.03
CA SER A 48 -13.83 -0.90 -13.17
C SER A 48 -13.48 0.57 -12.95
N GLY A 49 -13.38 1.00 -11.69
CA GLY A 49 -13.24 2.41 -11.32
C GLY A 49 -14.51 3.23 -11.54
N VAL A 50 -15.64 2.59 -11.82
CA VAL A 50 -16.94 3.24 -11.99
C VAL A 50 -17.68 3.29 -10.65
N PRO A 51 -18.24 4.43 -10.22
CA PRO A 51 -18.98 4.51 -8.96
C PRO A 51 -20.19 3.56 -8.89
N VAL A 52 -20.44 2.95 -7.73
CA VAL A 52 -21.59 2.05 -7.50
C VAL A 52 -22.92 2.72 -7.89
N ALA A 53 -23.10 4.00 -7.58
CA ALA A 53 -24.31 4.75 -7.92
C ALA A 53 -24.57 4.79 -9.44
N GLU A 54 -23.53 4.79 -10.28
CA GLU A 54 -23.69 4.73 -11.74
C GLU A 54 -24.03 3.32 -12.22
N LEU A 55 -23.46 2.30 -11.58
CA LEU A 55 -23.75 0.89 -11.88
C LEU A 55 -25.19 0.52 -11.50
N GLN A 56 -25.72 1.08 -10.43
CA GLN A 56 -27.12 0.90 -10.01
C GLN A 56 -28.14 1.47 -11.01
N ASN A 57 -27.72 2.40 -11.89
CA ASN A 57 -28.57 2.97 -12.94
C ASN A 57 -28.63 2.11 -14.21
N VAL A 58 -27.95 0.97 -14.26
CA VAL A 58 -27.98 0.05 -15.41
C VAL A 58 -29.36 -0.59 -15.52
N SER A 59 -29.94 -0.55 -16.72
CA SER A 59 -31.32 -0.94 -16.96
C SER A 59 -31.58 -2.44 -16.87
N ASN A 60 -30.55 -3.26 -17.08
CA ASN A 60 -30.64 -4.73 -17.01
C ASN A 60 -29.46 -5.30 -16.19
N ALA A 61 -29.75 -5.97 -15.08
CA ALA A 61 -28.73 -6.61 -14.25
C ALA A 61 -28.02 -7.77 -14.95
N ASP A 62 -28.69 -8.47 -15.88
CA ASP A 62 -28.10 -9.59 -16.62
C ASP A 62 -26.91 -9.15 -17.49
N ASP A 63 -26.82 -7.85 -17.81
CA ASP A 63 -25.70 -7.34 -18.57
C ASP A 63 -24.36 -7.45 -17.82
N PHE A 64 -24.39 -7.55 -16.49
CA PHE A 64 -23.20 -7.77 -15.66
C PHE A 64 -22.69 -9.22 -15.71
N MET A 65 -23.51 -10.19 -16.12
CA MET A 65 -23.11 -11.60 -16.21
C MET A 65 -21.96 -11.82 -17.18
N THR A 66 -21.78 -10.93 -18.16
CA THR A 66 -20.62 -10.96 -19.08
C THR A 66 -19.27 -10.78 -18.36
N PHE A 67 -19.28 -10.24 -17.14
CA PHE A 67 -18.08 -10.05 -16.33
C PHE A 67 -17.85 -11.17 -15.30
N ALA A 68 -18.83 -12.04 -15.05
CA ALA A 68 -18.79 -13.02 -13.97
C ALA A 68 -17.58 -13.97 -14.08
N ASP A 69 -17.34 -14.51 -15.28
CA ASP A 69 -16.20 -15.40 -15.53
C ASP A 69 -14.85 -14.71 -15.28
N ALA A 70 -14.72 -13.44 -15.69
CA ALA A 70 -13.50 -12.68 -15.50
C ALA A 70 -13.24 -12.37 -14.02
N VAL A 71 -14.28 -12.03 -13.26
CA VAL A 71 -14.20 -11.82 -11.81
C VAL A 71 -13.84 -13.12 -11.09
N LEU A 72 -14.42 -14.25 -11.50
CA LEU A 72 -14.10 -15.56 -10.93
C LEU A 72 -12.66 -16.00 -11.21
N ILE A 73 -12.17 -15.80 -12.43
CA ILE A 73 -10.77 -16.08 -12.78
C ILE A 73 -9.84 -15.18 -11.96
N LEU A 74 -10.16 -13.89 -11.85
CA LEU A 74 -9.38 -12.95 -11.04
C LEU A 74 -9.35 -13.36 -9.57
N SER A 75 -10.47 -13.79 -8.99
CA SER A 75 -10.50 -14.21 -7.57
C SER A 75 -9.57 -15.40 -7.32
N HIS A 76 -9.53 -16.36 -8.24
CA HIS A 76 -8.59 -17.48 -8.20
C HIS A 76 -7.14 -16.99 -8.30
N GLN A 77 -6.84 -16.03 -9.18
CA GLN A 77 -5.51 -15.46 -9.29
C GLN A 77 -5.11 -14.68 -8.02
N ILE A 78 -6.02 -13.90 -7.44
CA ILE A 78 -5.82 -13.14 -6.20
C ILE A 78 -5.49 -14.07 -5.03
N LYS A 79 -6.12 -15.24 -4.95
CA LYS A 79 -5.80 -16.25 -3.93
C LYS A 79 -4.32 -16.66 -3.96
N HIS A 80 -3.72 -16.66 -5.14
CA HIS A 80 -2.32 -17.03 -5.37
C HIS A 80 -1.39 -15.82 -5.60
N LEU A 81 -1.84 -14.62 -5.22
CA LEU A 81 -1.16 -13.36 -5.50
C LEU A 81 0.30 -13.33 -5.00
N TYR A 82 0.58 -13.95 -3.85
CA TYR A 82 1.91 -13.98 -3.23
C TYR A 82 2.84 -15.09 -3.75
N ASN A 83 2.37 -15.96 -4.65
CA ASN A 83 3.14 -17.10 -5.15
C ASN A 83 4.17 -16.72 -6.23
N SER A 84 4.21 -15.45 -6.65
CA SER A 84 5.20 -14.96 -7.63
C SER A 84 6.44 -14.42 -6.94
N ASP A 85 7.60 -14.99 -7.27
CA ASP A 85 8.91 -14.55 -6.77
C ASP A 85 9.72 -13.77 -7.82
N ALA A 86 9.17 -13.58 -9.01
CA ALA A 86 9.85 -12.87 -10.10
C ALA A 86 9.82 -11.36 -9.85
N ILE A 87 10.96 -10.81 -9.42
CA ILE A 87 11.12 -9.36 -9.21
C ILE A 87 11.42 -8.68 -10.56
N PRO A 88 10.61 -7.68 -10.97
CA PRO A 88 10.87 -6.93 -12.20
C PRO A 88 12.18 -6.12 -12.09
N ARG A 89 12.88 -5.94 -13.20
CA ARG A 89 14.13 -5.16 -13.24
C ARG A 89 13.89 -3.65 -13.15
N GLY A 90 12.74 -3.18 -13.62
CA GLY A 90 12.36 -1.78 -13.65
C GLY A 90 10.84 -1.63 -13.61
N ILE A 91 10.38 -0.48 -13.15
CA ILE A 91 8.97 -0.10 -13.12
C ILE A 91 8.78 1.28 -13.77
N THR A 92 7.55 1.58 -14.20
CA THR A 92 7.21 2.90 -14.74
C THR A 92 6.18 3.56 -13.83
N ILE A 93 6.49 4.74 -13.31
CA ILE A 93 5.59 5.54 -12.47
C ILE A 93 5.08 6.74 -13.26
N GLN A 94 3.78 7.03 -13.14
CA GLN A 94 3.16 8.23 -13.68
C GLN A 94 3.16 9.33 -12.61
N LEU A 95 3.92 10.40 -12.83
CA LEU A 95 4.06 11.57 -11.96
C LEU A 95 3.59 12.82 -12.70
N ASP A 96 2.47 13.43 -12.30
CA ASP A 96 1.96 14.71 -12.83
C ASP A 96 2.06 14.85 -14.36
N LYS A 97 1.63 13.79 -15.08
CA LYS A 97 1.64 13.64 -16.55
C LYS A 97 2.98 13.25 -17.20
N LYS A 98 4.03 12.99 -16.42
CA LYS A 98 5.31 12.44 -16.89
C LYS A 98 5.43 10.97 -16.50
N GLN A 99 5.90 10.16 -17.43
CA GLN A 99 6.31 8.78 -17.15
C GLN A 99 7.78 8.77 -16.74
N VAL A 100 8.05 8.26 -15.53
CA VAL A 100 9.40 8.07 -15.01
C VAL A 100 9.67 6.57 -14.94
N LYS A 101 10.70 6.12 -15.66
CA LYS A 101 11.20 4.74 -15.55
C LYS A 101 12.20 4.66 -14.41
N LEU A 102 12.01 3.69 -13.53
CA LEU A 102 12.85 3.47 -12.36
C LEU A 102 13.42 2.07 -12.40
N ASP A 103 14.72 1.97 -12.15
CA ASP A 103 15.38 0.70 -11.95
C ASP A 103 15.13 0.21 -10.52
N VAL A 104 14.78 -1.07 -10.39
CA VAL A 104 14.53 -1.70 -9.10
C VAL A 104 15.86 -2.20 -8.55
N ILE A 105 16.40 -1.47 -7.56
CA ILE A 105 17.59 -1.90 -6.83
C ILE A 105 17.17 -2.81 -5.68
N LYS A 106 17.68 -4.03 -5.65
CA LYS A 106 17.34 -5.05 -4.64
C LYS A 106 17.86 -4.75 -3.22
N ASN A 107 18.53 -3.62 -3.02
CA ASN A 107 19.16 -3.25 -1.76
C ASN A 107 18.58 -1.92 -1.24
N LEU A 108 17.84 -2.01 -0.12
CA LEU A 108 17.22 -0.87 0.56
C LEU A 108 18.27 0.06 1.21
N SER A 109 19.46 -0.46 1.55
CA SER A 109 20.52 0.30 2.24
C SER A 109 21.24 1.31 1.34
N VAL A 110 20.97 1.31 0.04
CA VAL A 110 21.52 2.28 -0.93
C VAL A 110 20.76 3.61 -0.88
N GLU A 111 19.58 3.63 -0.26
CA GLU A 111 18.72 4.81 -0.22
C GLU A 111 19.14 5.84 0.84
N PRO A 112 18.70 7.10 0.73
CA PRO A 112 18.91 8.10 1.77
C PRO A 112 18.49 7.59 3.15
N THR A 113 19.24 7.96 4.18
CA THR A 113 19.07 7.42 5.55
C THR A 113 17.62 7.52 6.05
N GLY A 114 16.91 8.62 5.73
CA GLY A 114 15.50 8.79 6.07
C GLY A 114 14.56 7.76 5.40
N ALA A 115 14.71 7.54 4.09
CA ALA A 115 13.94 6.54 3.36
C ALA A 115 14.18 5.12 3.89
N PHE A 116 15.45 4.79 4.14
CA PHE A 116 15.82 3.50 4.73
C PHE A 116 15.20 3.31 6.11
N MET A 117 15.30 4.31 7.00
CA MET A 117 14.73 4.22 8.35
C MET A 117 13.21 4.06 8.32
N ALA A 118 12.49 4.84 7.51
CA ALA A 118 11.04 4.75 7.43
C ALA A 118 10.58 3.40 6.86
N ALA A 119 11.22 2.90 5.80
CA ALA A 119 10.91 1.58 5.24
C ALA A 119 11.24 0.45 6.23
N ARG A 120 12.37 0.56 6.93
CA ARG A 120 12.78 -0.38 7.97
C ARG A 120 11.74 -0.48 9.09
N ASP A 121 11.23 0.65 9.55
CA ASP A 121 10.28 0.69 10.67
C ASP A 121 8.94 0.04 10.28
N VAL A 122 8.46 0.25 9.05
CA VAL A 122 7.27 -0.47 8.52
C VAL A 122 7.51 -1.97 8.40
N ILE A 123 8.68 -2.39 7.89
CA ILE A 123 9.03 -3.81 7.77
C ILE A 123 9.07 -4.48 9.14
N ALA A 124 9.71 -3.84 10.12
CA ALA A 124 9.82 -4.35 11.47
C ALA A 124 8.45 -4.48 12.14
N GLU A 125 7.61 -3.45 12.06
CA GLU A 125 6.25 -3.46 12.63
C GLU A 125 5.42 -4.62 12.06
N GLU A 126 5.36 -4.76 10.74
CA GLU A 126 4.55 -5.79 10.08
C GLU A 126 4.99 -7.21 10.47
N ILE A 127 6.30 -7.47 10.49
CA ILE A 127 6.86 -8.76 10.88
C ILE A 127 6.55 -9.03 12.36
N THR A 128 6.75 -8.04 13.24
CA THR A 128 6.45 -8.19 14.67
C THR A 128 4.98 -8.50 14.89
N THR A 129 4.06 -7.81 14.21
CA THR A 129 2.62 -8.09 14.31
C THR A 129 2.28 -9.49 13.83
N HIS A 130 2.91 -9.96 12.75
CA HIS A 130 2.71 -11.33 12.28
C HIS A 130 3.21 -12.37 13.30
N ILE A 131 4.43 -12.21 13.82
CA ILE A 131 5.01 -13.10 14.83
C ILE A 131 4.15 -13.13 16.10
N GLN A 132 3.64 -11.98 16.55
CA GLN A 132 2.75 -11.91 17.71
C GLN A 132 1.44 -12.69 17.51
N LYS A 133 0.93 -12.75 16.27
CA LYS A 133 -0.35 -13.39 15.95
C LYS A 133 -0.23 -14.88 15.64
N TYR A 134 0.84 -15.29 14.97
CA TYR A 134 0.98 -16.64 14.41
C TYR A 134 2.14 -17.46 15.03
N GLY A 135 2.96 -16.83 15.87
CA GLY A 135 4.15 -17.45 16.47
C GLY A 135 5.44 -17.12 15.72
N GLU A 136 6.57 -17.37 16.38
CA GLU A 136 7.92 -17.11 15.82
C GLU A 136 8.45 -18.28 14.98
N GLU A 137 7.94 -19.50 15.19
CA GLU A 137 8.41 -20.68 14.47
C GLU A 137 8.05 -20.61 12.98
N ASN A 138 9.07 -20.67 12.11
CA ASN A 138 8.92 -20.69 10.65
C ASN A 138 8.01 -19.59 10.08
N TRP A 139 7.94 -18.44 10.75
CA TRP A 139 7.02 -17.35 10.38
C TRP A 139 7.23 -16.89 8.93
N GLN A 140 8.46 -16.94 8.41
CA GLN A 140 8.79 -16.55 7.03
C GLN A 140 8.09 -17.40 5.97
N ASP A 141 7.84 -18.68 6.24
CA ASP A 141 7.25 -19.62 5.27
C ASP A 141 5.78 -19.28 4.96
N TYR A 142 5.10 -18.65 5.92
CA TYR A 142 3.69 -18.29 5.84
C TYR A 142 3.46 -16.77 5.85
N PHE A 143 4.55 -15.98 5.81
CA PHE A 143 4.47 -14.53 5.90
C PHE A 143 4.00 -13.91 4.59
N ASN A 144 2.80 -13.34 4.64
CA ASN A 144 2.27 -12.46 3.60
C ASN A 144 2.11 -11.06 4.19
N PRO A 145 2.93 -10.07 3.78
CA PRO A 145 2.80 -8.71 4.28
C PRO A 145 1.46 -8.10 3.83
N SER A 146 0.87 -7.21 4.62
CA SER A 146 -0.32 -6.48 4.19
C SER A 146 -0.04 -5.63 2.93
N LEU A 147 -1.03 -5.48 2.06
CA LEU A 147 -0.91 -4.61 0.87
C LEU A 147 -0.65 -3.16 1.26
N THR A 148 -1.16 -2.73 2.41
CA THR A 148 -0.89 -1.40 2.99
C THR A 148 0.58 -1.24 3.37
N ALA A 149 1.18 -2.21 4.06
CA ALA A 149 2.61 -2.17 4.38
C ALA A 149 3.46 -2.21 3.11
N CYS A 150 3.09 -3.05 2.13
CA CYS A 150 3.74 -3.09 0.81
C CYS A 150 3.71 -1.70 0.14
N CYS A 151 2.55 -1.05 0.11
CA CYS A 151 2.40 0.28 -0.48
C CYS A 151 3.29 1.33 0.20
N LYS A 152 3.39 1.32 1.54
CA LYS A 152 4.21 2.25 2.32
C LYS A 152 5.71 2.05 2.06
N VAL A 153 6.19 0.80 2.12
CA VAL A 153 7.60 0.47 1.87
C VAL A 153 8.02 0.96 0.48
N LEU A 154 7.21 0.67 -0.54
CA LEU A 154 7.49 1.10 -1.91
C LEU A 154 7.42 2.62 -2.07
N ALA A 155 6.52 3.31 -1.36
CA ALA A 155 6.44 4.75 -1.40
C ALA A 155 7.71 5.41 -0.84
N TYR A 156 8.18 4.95 0.33
CA TYR A 156 9.42 5.45 0.91
C TYR A 156 10.64 5.11 0.05
N TYR A 157 10.66 3.92 -0.54
CA TYR A 157 11.74 3.47 -1.40
C TYR A 157 11.82 4.26 -2.72
N PHE A 158 10.71 4.46 -3.41
CA PHE A 158 10.72 5.07 -4.75
C PHE A 158 10.64 6.59 -4.74
N TYR A 159 10.19 7.23 -3.65
CA TYR A 159 9.94 8.67 -3.62
C TYR A 159 11.13 9.52 -4.12
N CYS A 160 12.32 9.33 -3.54
CA CYS A 160 13.50 10.12 -3.91
C CYS A 160 13.92 9.90 -5.37
N LYS A 161 13.87 8.65 -5.84
CA LYS A 161 14.25 8.31 -7.23
C LYS A 161 13.24 8.80 -8.26
N ALA A 162 11.95 8.69 -7.92
CA ALA A 162 10.87 9.08 -8.82
C ALA A 162 10.79 10.60 -8.98
N THR A 163 10.97 11.34 -7.89
CA THR A 163 10.81 12.79 -7.87
C THR A 163 12.11 13.56 -8.06
N GLY A 164 13.26 12.95 -7.78
CA GLY A 164 14.55 13.63 -7.72
C GLY A 164 14.72 14.54 -6.48
N ASN A 165 13.71 14.58 -5.59
CA ASN A 165 13.72 15.42 -4.41
C ASN A 165 14.48 14.77 -3.25
N ARG A 166 14.89 15.61 -2.29
CA ARG A 166 15.38 15.11 -0.99
C ARG A 166 14.25 14.41 -0.25
N TYR A 167 14.62 13.43 0.57
CA TYR A 167 13.66 12.67 1.36
C TYR A 167 12.90 13.60 2.32
N ASP A 168 11.57 13.50 2.27
CA ASP A 168 10.63 14.16 3.16
C ASP A 168 9.56 13.12 3.52
N GLU A 169 9.36 12.89 4.82
CA GLU A 169 8.47 11.84 5.33
C GLU A 169 7.00 12.11 4.96
N TYR A 170 6.54 13.35 5.01
CA TYR A 170 5.18 13.74 4.67
C TYR A 170 4.93 13.57 3.17
N ALA A 171 5.87 14.03 2.35
CA ALA A 171 5.78 13.90 0.90
C ALA A 171 5.88 12.43 0.45
N ALA A 172 6.75 11.64 1.08
CA ALA A 172 6.86 10.21 0.80
C ALA A 172 5.60 9.45 1.25
N THR A 173 4.96 9.87 2.34
CA THR A 173 3.65 9.32 2.76
C THR A 173 2.56 9.67 1.74
N ALA A 174 2.50 10.92 1.27
CA ALA A 174 1.56 11.31 0.22
C ALA A 174 1.81 10.56 -1.10
N PHE A 175 3.06 10.20 -1.38
CA PHE A 175 3.47 9.43 -2.55
C PHE A 175 2.89 8.00 -2.60
N THR A 176 2.35 7.49 -1.48
CA THR A 176 1.57 6.24 -1.48
C THR A 176 0.40 6.28 -2.47
N ASN A 177 -0.23 7.43 -2.69
CA ASN A 177 -1.31 7.57 -3.68
C ASN A 177 -0.82 7.36 -5.12
N THR A 178 0.45 7.67 -5.40
CA THR A 178 1.08 7.38 -6.68
C THR A 178 1.40 5.89 -6.80
N ILE A 179 1.92 5.27 -5.73
CA ILE A 179 2.22 3.83 -5.69
C ILE A 179 0.95 2.98 -5.83
N LYS A 180 -0.19 3.41 -5.28
CA LYS A 180 -1.49 2.74 -5.45
C LYS A 180 -1.87 2.54 -6.93
N LYS A 181 -1.36 3.37 -7.84
CA LYS A 181 -1.64 3.28 -9.28
C LYS A 181 -0.76 2.26 -10.00
N LEU A 182 0.29 1.75 -9.35
CA LEU A 182 1.13 0.69 -9.91
C LEU A 182 0.35 -0.62 -10.01
N ARG A 183 0.70 -1.45 -11.00
CA ARG A 183 0.15 -2.78 -11.14
C ARG A 183 0.58 -3.65 -9.96
N VAL A 184 -0.33 -4.45 -9.44
CA VAL A 184 -0.05 -5.30 -8.27
C VAL A 184 1.07 -6.31 -8.57
N THR A 185 1.10 -6.83 -9.81
CA THR A 185 2.14 -7.78 -10.27
C THR A 185 3.54 -7.17 -10.35
N GLU A 186 3.65 -5.85 -10.49
CA GLU A 186 4.94 -5.14 -10.50
C GLU A 186 5.35 -4.73 -9.09
N ALA A 187 4.39 -4.24 -8.29
CA ALA A 187 4.64 -3.74 -6.95
C ALA A 187 4.93 -4.87 -5.94
N LEU A 188 4.12 -5.93 -5.94
CA LEU A 188 4.12 -6.90 -4.86
C LEU A 188 5.41 -7.73 -4.75
N PRO A 189 5.99 -8.25 -5.86
CA PRO A 189 7.24 -9.00 -5.77
C PRO A 189 8.39 -8.17 -5.21
N ILE A 190 8.43 -6.87 -5.53
CA ILE A 190 9.44 -5.93 -5.01
C ILE A 190 9.25 -5.75 -3.50
N ALA A 191 8.01 -5.48 -3.07
CA ALA A 191 7.71 -5.29 -1.66
C ALA A 191 8.03 -6.55 -0.85
N LYS A 192 7.52 -7.73 -1.29
CA LYS A 192 7.79 -9.03 -0.67
C LYS A 192 9.29 -9.26 -0.53
N HIS A 193 10.07 -8.97 -1.56
CA HIS A 193 11.53 -9.08 -1.50
C HIS A 193 12.15 -8.25 -0.38
N PHE A 194 11.67 -7.02 -0.12
CA PHE A 194 12.17 -6.21 1.00
C PHE A 194 11.81 -6.81 2.36
N PHE A 195 10.61 -7.34 2.55
CA PHE A 195 10.28 -8.00 3.82
C PHE A 195 11.14 -9.27 4.04
N MET A 196 11.34 -10.07 2.99
CA MET A 196 12.10 -11.32 3.09
C MET A 196 13.62 -11.11 3.17
N SER A 197 14.16 -10.03 2.61
CA SER A 197 15.60 -9.76 2.62
C SER A 197 16.08 -9.10 3.91
N TYR A 198 15.17 -8.55 4.71
CA TYR A 198 15.50 -7.87 5.96
C TYR A 198 14.73 -8.41 7.19
N PRO A 199 14.71 -9.74 7.43
CA PRO A 199 13.93 -10.33 8.52
C PRO A 199 14.48 -9.99 9.90
N ASN A 200 15.79 -9.69 10.00
CA ASN A 200 16.46 -9.36 11.26
C ASN A 200 16.12 -7.95 11.78
N LEU A 201 15.35 -7.15 11.04
CA LEU A 201 14.91 -5.83 11.48
C LEU A 201 13.82 -5.89 12.55
N SER A 202 13.07 -7.00 12.62
CA SER A 202 12.07 -7.24 13.66
C SER A 202 12.68 -7.53 15.03
N ARG A 203 13.97 -7.91 15.07
CA ARG A 203 14.69 -8.06 16.33
C ARG A 203 14.89 -6.66 16.90
N PRO A 204 14.42 -6.39 18.14
CA PRO A 204 14.63 -5.09 18.76
C PRO A 204 16.13 -4.82 18.81
N ARG A 205 16.59 -3.86 18.01
CA ARG A 205 17.94 -3.34 18.17
C ARG A 205 17.96 -2.77 19.58
N THR A 206 18.83 -3.30 20.45
CA THR A 206 19.19 -2.71 21.75
C THR A 206 19.93 -1.39 21.50
N GLY A 207 19.27 -0.45 20.85
CA GLY A 207 19.81 0.82 20.40
C GLY A 207 18.96 1.93 20.99
N PHE A 208 19.63 2.91 21.61
CA PHE A 208 19.13 4.01 22.44
C PHE A 208 18.02 4.91 21.84
N TRP A 209 17.54 4.64 20.63
CA TRP A 209 16.62 5.50 19.86
C TRP A 209 15.14 5.46 20.29
N PRO A 210 14.54 4.32 20.72
CA PRO A 210 13.19 4.31 21.27
C PRO A 210 13.10 5.15 22.56
N ARG A 211 14.20 5.27 23.32
CA ARG A 211 14.29 6.15 24.49
C ARG A 211 14.32 7.62 24.10
N LEU A 212 14.98 7.97 22.99
CA LEU A 212 14.96 9.34 22.48
C LEU A 212 13.56 9.74 21.99
N LEU A 213 12.86 8.88 21.25
CA LEU A 213 11.47 9.15 20.83
C LEU A 213 10.49 9.31 22.01
N GLN A 214 10.70 8.59 23.12
CA GLN A 214 9.95 8.81 24.36
C GLN A 214 10.25 10.16 25.03
N PHE A 215 11.47 10.67 24.91
CA PHE A 215 11.84 12.00 25.42
C PHE A 215 11.19 13.13 24.64
N TRP A 216 10.96 12.97 23.33
CA TRP A 216 10.32 13.99 22.49
C TRP A 216 8.79 13.97 22.57
N ARG A 217 8.17 12.82 22.91
CA ARG A 217 6.72 12.75 23.21
C ARG A 217 6.33 13.27 24.59
N LYS A 218 7.29 13.52 25.48
CA LYS A 218 7.06 14.25 26.73
C LYS A 218 7.40 15.72 26.52
N GLY A 219 6.48 16.46 25.90
CA GLY A 219 6.55 17.91 25.87
C GLY A 219 6.72 18.49 27.29
N PRO A 220 7.45 19.60 27.46
CA PRO A 220 7.69 20.18 28.76
C PRO A 220 6.35 20.60 29.37
N VAL A 221 5.95 19.95 30.47
CA VAL A 221 4.90 20.48 31.34
C VAL A 221 5.41 21.83 31.84
N TYR A 222 4.95 22.91 31.22
CA TYR A 222 5.16 24.27 31.69
C TYR A 222 4.70 24.34 33.14
N LYS A 223 5.64 24.48 34.08
CA LYS A 223 5.33 24.89 35.45
C LYS A 223 4.94 26.37 35.40
N PRO A 224 3.71 26.77 35.76
CA PRO A 224 3.44 28.18 35.96
C PRO A 224 4.18 28.64 37.22
N SER A 225 5.22 29.45 37.03
CA SER A 225 5.83 30.27 38.06
C SER A 225 4.80 31.27 38.59
N LYS A 226 4.25 31.01 39.79
CA LYS A 226 3.51 32.03 40.54
C LYS A 226 4.47 32.76 41.49
N SER A 227 4.88 33.92 41.01
CA SER A 227 5.21 35.18 41.71
C SER A 227 5.42 35.15 43.23
N LEU A 228 6.62 35.58 43.63
CA LEU A 228 6.86 36.35 44.86
C LEU A 228 5.95 37.58 44.92
N ASN A 229 5.30 37.81 46.06
CA ASN A 229 5.07 39.17 46.58
C ASN A 229 5.02 39.15 48.11
N ILE A 230 5.84 40.02 48.66
CA ILE A 230 6.07 40.42 50.05
C ILE A 230 4.78 41.15 50.54
N SER A 231 4.30 41.03 51.79
CA SER A 231 4.66 41.92 52.91
C SER A 231 3.93 41.49 54.19
N ILE A 232 4.63 41.61 55.32
CA ILE A 232 4.21 41.47 56.73
C ILE A 232 3.38 42.72 57.14
N PRO A 233 2.42 42.61 58.07
CA PRO A 233 2.65 43.01 59.48
C PRO A 233 2.37 41.90 60.49
#